data_AF-A0A4R3MB97-F1
#
_entry.id   AF-A0A4R3MB97-F1
#
_cell.length_a   1.000
_cell.length_b   1.000
_cell.length_c   1.000
_cell.angle_alpha   90.00
_cell.angle_beta   90.00
_cell.angle_gamma   90.00
#
_symmetry.space_group_name_H-M   'P 1'
#
loop_
_entity.id
_entity.type
_entity.pdbx_description
1 polymer ?
#
loop_
_entity_poly.entity_id
_entity_poly.type
_entity_poly.pdbx_seq_one_letter_code
_entity_poly.pdbx_strand_id
1 'polypeptide(L)'
;MILPKLSAAILSMALLGSAYAAPNIDPDTSLDQWVVMSGATNGAADALGASEEDLDKHRTTARAHLTRYATEHGAQIEQFEALFERGMIEGKKLVEDRASLASVKGQNAISGFRHDISIDYETVKDALDT
;
A
#
# COMPACT_ATOMS: atom_id res chain seq x y z
N MET A 1 -19.21 0.94 -2.74
CA MET A 1 -19.03 -0.45 -2.24
C MET A 1 -17.68 -0.93 -2.71
N ILE A 2 -16.74 -1.17 -1.79
CA ILE A 2 -15.44 -1.78 -2.13
C ILE A 2 -15.69 -3.28 -2.35
N LEU A 3 -15.25 -3.84 -3.48
CA LEU A 3 -15.40 -5.28 -3.72
C LEU A 3 -14.73 -6.08 -2.58
N PRO A 4 -15.32 -7.19 -2.11
CA PRO A 4 -14.79 -7.98 -0.99
C PRO A 4 -13.31 -8.38 -1.15
N LYS A 5 -12.85 -8.57 -2.40
CA LYS A 5 -11.46 -8.89 -2.73
C LYS A 5 -10.50 -7.75 -2.42
N LEU A 6 -10.86 -6.51 -2.77
CA LEU A 6 -10.03 -5.33 -2.48
C LEU A 6 -9.90 -5.14 -0.97
N SER A 7 -10.97 -5.39 -0.20
CA SER A 7 -10.91 -5.33 1.27
C SER A 7 -9.97 -6.37 1.87
N ALA A 8 -9.86 -7.56 1.28
CA ALA A 8 -8.92 -8.59 1.73
C ALA A 8 -7.46 -8.23 1.40
N ALA A 9 -7.21 -7.68 0.20
CA ALA A 9 -5.89 -7.20 -0.20
C ALA A 9 -5.45 -6.02 0.69
N ILE A 10 -6.29 -5.00 0.83
CA ILE A 10 -6.07 -3.86 1.75
C ILE A 10 -5.77 -4.34 3.18
N LEU A 11 -6.52 -5.32 3.69
CA LEU A 11 -6.27 -5.90 5.01
C LEU A 11 -4.93 -6.63 5.08
N SER A 12 -4.59 -7.41 4.07
CA SER A 12 -3.32 -8.15 4.03
C SER A 12 -2.14 -7.17 4.00
N MET A 13 -2.22 -6.11 3.20
CA MET A 13 -1.15 -5.11 3.08
C MET A 13 -1.05 -4.27 4.36
N ALA A 14 -2.17 -3.92 5.00
CA ALA A 14 -2.16 -3.25 6.30
C ALA A 14 -1.53 -4.11 7.42
N LEU A 15 -1.62 -5.45 7.33
CA LEU A 15 -1.06 -6.36 8.34
C LEU A 15 0.38 -6.82 8.05
N LEU A 16 0.76 -6.92 6.77
CA LEU A 16 2.13 -7.26 6.33
C LEU A 16 3.00 -6.01 6.22
N GLY A 17 2.38 -4.85 6.06
CA GLY A 17 3.04 -3.55 6.00
C GLY A 17 3.69 -3.23 4.68
N SER A 18 3.56 -4.07 3.67
CA SER A 18 4.09 -3.78 2.34
C SER A 18 2.97 -3.99 1.33
N ALA A 19 2.78 -3.00 0.45
CA ALA A 19 1.83 -3.06 -0.64
C ALA A 19 2.28 -4.05 -1.73
N TYR A 20 3.59 -4.32 -1.81
CA TYR A 20 4.21 -5.16 -2.84
C TYR A 20 4.56 -6.56 -2.33
N ALA A 21 4.54 -6.79 -1.01
CA ALA A 21 4.74 -8.10 -0.42
C ALA A 21 3.42 -8.88 -0.36
N ALA A 22 2.94 -9.40 -1.49
CA ALA A 22 1.94 -10.48 -1.45
C ALA A 22 2.21 -11.60 -2.45
N PRO A 23 2.28 -12.86 -2.00
CA PRO A 23 2.34 -14.04 -2.87
C PRO A 23 0.97 -14.44 -3.48
N ASN A 24 -0.07 -13.62 -3.37
CA ASN A 24 -1.44 -13.90 -3.84
C ASN A 24 -2.20 -12.61 -4.18
N ILE A 25 -1.56 -11.67 -4.88
CA ILE A 25 -2.28 -10.53 -5.46
C ILE A 25 -3.14 -11.05 -6.61
N ASP A 26 -4.37 -10.55 -6.73
CA ASP A 26 -5.25 -10.92 -7.84
C ASP A 26 -4.61 -10.39 -9.14
N PRO A 27 -4.35 -11.22 -10.17
CA PRO A 27 -3.74 -10.77 -11.42
C PRO A 27 -4.58 -9.69 -12.13
N ASP A 28 -5.87 -9.56 -11.77
CA ASP A 28 -6.75 -8.50 -12.27
C ASP A 28 -6.64 -7.18 -11.46
N THR A 29 -5.62 -7.03 -10.61
CA THR A 29 -5.44 -5.82 -9.79
C THR A 29 -5.07 -4.62 -10.66
N SER A 30 -5.96 -3.63 -10.73
CA SER A 30 -5.72 -2.42 -11.52
C SER A 30 -4.74 -1.46 -10.84
N LEU A 31 -4.15 -0.55 -11.62
CA LEU A 31 -3.27 0.50 -11.10
C LEU A 31 -3.91 1.34 -9.99
N ASP A 32 -5.19 1.68 -10.14
CA ASP A 32 -5.93 2.43 -9.12
C ASP A 32 -6.04 1.64 -7.81
N GLN A 33 -6.19 0.32 -7.89
CA GLN A 33 -6.23 -0.55 -6.72
C GLN A 33 -4.86 -0.61 -6.05
N TRP A 34 -3.77 -0.65 -6.81
CA TRP A 34 -2.41 -0.52 -6.30
C TRP A 34 -2.19 0.79 -5.54
N VAL A 35 -2.68 1.92 -6.06
CA VAL A 35 -2.61 3.21 -5.36
C VAL A 35 -3.34 3.16 -4.02
N VAL A 36 -4.54 2.58 -3.99
CA VAL A 36 -5.33 2.42 -2.75
C VAL A 36 -4.61 1.50 -1.75
N MET A 37 -4.00 0.40 -2.20
CA MET A 37 -3.25 -0.52 -1.33
C MET A 37 -2.00 0.13 -0.75
N SER A 38 -1.25 0.90 -1.54
CA SER A 38 -0.12 1.70 -1.06
C SER A 38 -0.57 2.75 -0.04
N GLY A 39 -1.69 3.41 -0.28
CA GLY A 39 -2.31 4.30 0.70
C GLY A 39 -2.66 3.57 2.00
N ALA A 40 -3.27 2.40 1.92
CA ALA A 40 -3.65 1.61 3.10
C ALA A 40 -2.46 1.16 3.93
N THR A 41 -1.36 0.78 3.28
CA THR A 41 -0.10 0.45 3.93
C THR A 41 0.45 1.65 4.70
N ASN A 42 0.42 2.84 4.09
CA ASN A 42 0.84 4.09 4.72
C ASN A 42 -0.03 4.46 5.93
N GLY A 43 -1.36 4.41 5.80
CA GLY A 43 -2.28 4.71 6.90
C GLY A 43 -2.20 3.70 8.05
N ALA A 44 -1.93 2.44 7.75
CA ALA A 44 -1.67 1.42 8.76
C ALA A 44 -0.36 1.71 9.52
N ALA A 45 0.70 2.13 8.82
CA ALA A 45 1.96 2.53 9.44
C ALA A 45 1.81 3.78 10.33
N ASP A 46 1.01 4.76 9.90
CA ASP A 46 0.63 5.94 10.72
C ASP A 46 -0.04 5.52 12.03
N ALA A 47 -1.05 4.64 11.96
CA ALA A 47 -1.73 4.11 13.14
C ALA A 47 -0.80 3.34 14.09
N LEU A 48 0.29 2.76 13.56
CA LEU A 48 1.32 2.04 14.32
C LEU A 48 2.47 2.94 14.80
N GLY A 49 2.44 4.24 14.52
CA GLY A 49 3.41 5.22 15.01
C GLY A 49 4.65 5.43 14.14
N ALA A 50 4.54 5.20 12.83
CA ALA A 50 5.58 5.62 11.88
C ALA A 50 5.79 7.15 11.92
N SER A 51 7.00 7.61 11.59
CA SER A 51 7.30 9.05 11.57
C SER A 51 6.66 9.72 10.34
N GLU A 52 6.36 11.03 10.44
CA GLU A 52 5.86 11.81 9.30
C GLU A 52 6.83 11.78 8.10
N GLU A 53 8.14 11.78 8.37
CA GLU A 53 9.18 11.65 7.34
C GLU A 53 9.09 10.31 6.60
N ASP A 54 8.95 9.21 7.33
CA ASP A 54 8.82 7.88 6.74
C ASP A 54 7.52 7.76 5.93
N LEU A 55 6.42 8.33 6.42
CA LEU A 55 5.13 8.37 5.74
C LEU A 55 5.19 9.16 4.42
N ASP A 56 5.81 10.34 4.43
CA ASP A 56 5.99 11.16 3.22
C ASP A 56 6.92 10.46 2.20
N LYS A 57 7.99 9.85 2.68
CA LYS A 57 8.91 9.10 1.83
C LYS A 57 8.23 7.91 1.16
N HIS A 58 7.44 7.13 1.91
CA HIS A 58 6.65 6.05 1.33
C HIS A 58 5.67 6.55 0.26
N ARG A 59 4.92 7.65 0.53
CA ARG A 59 4.00 8.26 -0.44
C ARG A 59 4.73 8.67 -1.72
N THR A 60 5.89 9.31 -1.58
CA THR A 60 6.72 9.76 -2.69
C THR A 60 7.25 8.59 -3.52
N THR A 61 7.77 7.55 -2.87
CA THR A 61 8.23 6.32 -3.54
C THR A 61 7.10 5.64 -4.31
N ALA A 62 5.94 5.44 -3.67
CA ALA A 62 4.78 4.85 -4.32
C ALA A 62 4.31 5.67 -5.53
N ARG A 63 4.26 7.01 -5.42
CA ARG A 63 3.90 7.89 -6.54
C ARG A 63 4.86 7.74 -7.70
N ALA A 64 6.17 7.82 -7.43
CA ALA A 64 7.19 7.76 -8.46
C ALA A 64 7.11 6.44 -9.24
N HIS A 65 7.05 5.32 -8.54
CA HIS A 65 7.05 3.99 -9.15
C HIS A 65 5.76 3.70 -9.91
N LEU A 66 4.59 3.95 -9.30
CA LEU A 66 3.31 3.68 -9.95
C LEU A 66 3.08 4.60 -11.17
N THR A 67 3.53 5.86 -11.11
CA THR A 67 3.45 6.78 -12.26
C THR A 67 4.40 6.36 -13.38
N ARG A 68 5.62 5.91 -13.05
CA ARG A 68 6.56 5.38 -14.02
C ARG A 68 5.98 4.14 -14.72
N TYR A 69 5.45 3.19 -13.94
CA TYR A 69 4.82 1.98 -14.49
C TYR A 69 3.66 2.32 -15.42
N ALA A 70 2.78 3.23 -15.00
CA ALA A 70 1.66 3.69 -15.83
C ALA A 70 2.15 4.21 -17.18
N THR A 71 3.18 5.08 -17.14
CA THR A 71 3.75 5.69 -18.34
C THR A 71 4.36 4.65 -19.28
N GLU A 72 5.11 3.68 -18.75
CA GLU A 72 5.73 2.60 -19.53
C GLU A 72 4.67 1.73 -20.26
N HIS A 73 3.47 1.61 -19.69
CA HIS A 73 2.36 0.83 -20.26
C HIS A 73 1.32 1.67 -21.01
N GLY A 74 1.60 2.95 -21.28
CA GLY A 74 0.69 3.84 -22.01
C GLY A 74 -0.59 4.20 -21.23
N ALA A 75 -0.57 4.05 -19.91
CA ALA A 75 -1.63 4.42 -18.99
C ALA A 75 -1.29 5.70 -18.22
N GLN A 76 -2.26 6.24 -17.49
CA GLN A 76 -2.07 7.37 -16.57
C GLN A 76 -2.84 7.14 -15.28
N ILE A 77 -2.30 7.63 -14.16
CA ILE A 77 -2.99 7.66 -12.87
C ILE A 77 -3.51 9.07 -12.64
N GLU A 78 -4.77 9.34 -13.00
CA GLU A 78 -5.34 10.68 -12.91
C GLU A 78 -5.66 11.10 -11.46
N GLN A 79 -5.92 10.13 -10.58
CA GLN A 79 -6.46 10.39 -9.23
C GLN A 79 -5.55 9.87 -8.12
N PHE A 80 -4.23 9.90 -8.32
CA PHE A 80 -3.27 9.32 -7.37
C PHE A 80 -3.55 9.77 -5.94
N GLU A 81 -3.66 11.08 -5.70
CA GLU A 81 -3.81 11.63 -4.35
C GLU A 81 -5.11 11.19 -3.68
N ALA A 82 -6.23 11.30 -4.40
CA ALA A 82 -7.53 10.95 -3.87
C ALA A 82 -7.63 9.44 -3.55
N LEU A 83 -7.07 8.59 -4.41
CA LEU A 83 -7.04 7.14 -4.20
C LEU A 83 -6.10 6.76 -3.06
N PHE A 84 -4.93 7.40 -2.97
CA PHE A 84 -3.96 7.15 -1.92
C PHE A 84 -4.50 7.56 -0.55
N GLU A 85 -5.09 8.75 -0.44
CA GLU A 85 -5.70 9.25 0.80
C GLU A 85 -6.88 8.37 1.24
N ARG A 86 -7.70 7.93 0.28
CA ARG A 86 -8.75 6.94 0.57
C ARG A 86 -8.16 5.65 1.14
N GLY A 87 -7.08 5.15 0.54
CA GLY A 87 -6.33 4.01 1.05
C GLY A 87 -5.88 4.24 2.49
N MET A 88 -5.22 5.37 2.76
CA MET A 88 -4.74 5.74 4.11
C MET A 88 -5.84 5.68 5.15
N ILE A 89 -6.99 6.29 4.87
CA ILE A 89 -8.13 6.32 5.80
C ILE A 89 -8.60 4.90 6.12
N GLU A 90 -8.73 4.04 5.11
CA GLU A 90 -9.16 2.65 5.31
C GLU A 90 -8.11 1.82 6.06
N GLY A 91 -6.83 1.96 5.72
CA GLY A 91 -5.73 1.26 6.38
C GLY A 91 -5.59 1.62 7.86
N LYS A 92 -5.67 2.91 8.17
CA LYS A 92 -5.66 3.43 9.55
C LYS A 92 -6.82 2.85 10.35
N LYS A 93 -8.03 2.98 9.82
CA LYS A 93 -9.25 2.46 10.45
C LYS A 93 -9.16 0.96 10.71
N LEU A 94 -8.62 0.18 9.77
CA LEU A 94 -8.45 -1.27 9.93
C LEU A 94 -7.53 -1.64 11.08
N VAL A 95 -6.43 -0.91 11.28
CA VAL A 95 -5.52 -1.12 12.42
C VAL A 95 -6.20 -0.76 13.74
N GLU A 96 -6.89 0.38 13.78
CA GLU A 96 -7.63 0.85 14.96
C GLU A 96 -8.76 -0.13 15.36
N ASP A 97 -9.57 -0.58 14.40
CA ASP A 97 -10.67 -1.53 14.60
C ASP A 97 -10.18 -2.94 14.98
N ARG A 98 -8.94 -3.28 14.63
CA ARG A 98 -8.33 -4.61 14.87
C ARG A 98 -7.06 -4.52 15.71
N ALA A 99 -7.05 -3.61 16.69
CA ALA A 99 -5.90 -3.33 17.55
C ALA A 99 -5.27 -4.57 18.20
N SER A 100 -6.06 -5.60 18.53
CA SER A 100 -5.56 -6.87 19.10
C SER A 100 -4.74 -7.72 18.12
N LEU A 101 -5.03 -7.64 16.82
CA LEU A 101 -4.23 -8.30 15.76
C LEU A 101 -3.02 -7.45 15.38
N ALA A 102 -3.18 -6.12 15.41
CA ALA A 102 -2.12 -5.16 15.16
C ALA A 102 -1.03 -5.22 16.23
N SER A 103 -1.34 -5.46 17.51
CA SER A 103 -0.32 -5.57 18.57
C SER A 103 0.60 -6.79 18.41
N VAL A 104 0.09 -7.88 17.83
CA VAL A 104 0.86 -9.12 17.58
C VAL A 104 1.67 -9.04 16.28
N LYS A 105 1.18 -8.30 15.29
CA LYS A 105 1.78 -8.22 13.94
C LYS A 105 2.43 -6.88 13.60
N GLY A 106 2.35 -5.88 14.48
CA GLY A 106 2.75 -4.49 14.21
C GLY A 106 4.24 -4.33 13.87
N GLN A 107 5.11 -5.17 14.45
CA GLN A 107 6.54 -5.17 14.08
C GLN A 107 6.77 -5.64 12.63
N ASN A 108 6.01 -6.63 12.17
CA ASN A 108 6.09 -7.09 10.78
C ASN A 108 5.53 -6.02 9.84
N ALA A 109 4.43 -5.37 10.22
CA ALA A 109 3.87 -4.27 9.45
C ALA A 109 4.83 -3.07 9.33
N ILE A 110 5.50 -2.67 10.40
CA ILE A 110 6.53 -1.61 10.31
C ILE A 110 7.75 -2.05 9.51
N SER A 111 8.13 -3.33 9.58
CA SER A 111 9.24 -3.87 8.77
C SER A 111 8.92 -3.87 7.27
N GLY A 112 7.72 -4.29 6.88
CA GLY A 112 7.26 -4.23 5.49
C GLY A 112 7.19 -2.79 4.99
N PHE A 113 6.74 -1.88 5.85
CA PHE A 113 6.58 -0.48 5.47
C PHE A 113 7.94 0.17 5.21
N ARG A 114 8.93 -0.15 6.07
CA ARG A 114 10.32 0.26 5.87
C ARG A 114 10.94 -0.30 4.60
N HIS A 115 10.56 -1.51 4.20
CA HIS A 115 10.97 -2.04 2.91
C HIS A 115 10.41 -1.19 1.76
N ASP A 116 9.10 -0.93 1.76
CA ASP A 116 8.42 -0.13 0.72
C ASP A 116 8.96 1.30 0.59
N ILE A 117 9.42 1.92 1.67
CA ILE A 117 10.07 3.24 1.63
C ILE A 117 11.29 3.25 0.69
N SER A 118 12.04 2.16 0.66
CA SER A 118 13.31 2.02 -0.06
C SER A 118 13.26 1.04 -1.23
N ILE A 119 12.08 0.53 -1.56
CA ILE A 119 11.91 -0.48 -2.61
C ILE A 119 12.33 0.09 -3.96
N ASP A 120 13.07 -0.71 -4.73
CA ASP A 120 13.44 -0.32 -6.08
C ASP A 120 12.26 -0.48 -7.05
N TYR A 121 12.35 0.21 -8.18
CA TYR A 121 11.30 0.18 -9.18
C TYR A 121 11.11 -1.20 -9.79
N GLU A 122 12.19 -1.96 -10.02
CA GLU A 122 12.10 -3.27 -10.69
C GLU A 122 11.31 -4.26 -9.84
N THR A 123 11.51 -4.25 -8.51
CA THR A 123 10.73 -5.06 -7.57
C THR A 123 9.24 -4.68 -7.60
N VAL A 124 8.92 -3.38 -7.69
CA VAL A 124 7.54 -2.92 -7.82
C VAL A 124 6.94 -3.37 -9.16
N LYS A 125 7.69 -3.21 -10.25
CA LYS A 125 7.26 -3.61 -11.58
C LYS A 125 6.99 -5.11 -11.65
N ASP A 126 7.87 -5.94 -11.09
CA ASP A 126 7.67 -7.40 -11.02
C ASP A 126 6.39 -7.76 -10.26
N ALA A 127 6.08 -7.05 -9.16
CA ALA A 127 4.85 -7.25 -8.40
C ALA A 127 3.59 -6.84 -9.18
N LEU A 128 3.67 -5.79 -10.01
CA LEU A 128 2.56 -5.32 -10.85
C LEU A 128 2.34 -6.18 -12.10
N ASP A 129 3.40 -6.85 -12.59
CA ASP A 129 3.37 -7.72 -13.77
C ASP A 129 2.91 -9.17 -13.46
N THR A 130 2.68 -9.50 -12.17
CA THR A 130 2.27 -10.84 -11.69
C THR A 130 0.79 -11.12 -11.92
#